data_AF-A0A937XD69-F1
#
_entry.id   AF-A0A937XD69-F1
#
_cell.length_a   1.000
_cell.length_b   1.000
_cell.length_c   1.000
_cell.angle_alpha   90.00
_cell.angle_beta   90.00
_cell.angle_gamma   90.00
#
_symmetry.space_group_name_H-M   'P 1'
#
loop_
_entity.id
_entity.type
_entity.pdbx_description
1 polymer ?
#
loop_
_entity_poly.entity_id
_entity_poly.type
_entity_poly.pdbx_seq_one_letter_code
_entity_poly.pdbx_strand_id
1 'polypeptide(L)'
;LEALGDGLNVVVSDLVGDGLTHDGENNLAVATATGLEIVKGMVQLTEEYSSGSAYDDRFVNEGGPSTVPVGGIIMWSGASVPENWALCNGQTAYGVTTPDLRNRFVLAAGGSYSIGSTGGASTHTLTIDEMPSHNHGVTDPGHTHAYTSPLIGDYPGLDHDENGSAVEYPYHNWGTTSSSTTGISIQSRGGGQAHNNMPPYYALAFIMRVR
;
A
#
# COMPACT_ATOMS: atom_id res chain seq x y z
N LEU A 1 -30.40 -16.04 -88.32
CA LEU A 1 -30.61 -15.25 -87.10
C LEU A 1 -30.18 -16.11 -85.94
N GLU A 2 -28.98 -15.91 -85.42
CA GLU A 2 -28.67 -16.07 -84.00
C GLU A 2 -27.33 -15.37 -83.73
N ALA A 3 -27.27 -14.70 -82.59
CA ALA A 3 -26.37 -13.61 -82.29
C ALA A 3 -25.23 -14.05 -81.36
N LEU A 4 -24.06 -13.45 -81.61
CA LEU A 4 -22.95 -13.07 -80.71
C LEU A 4 -22.86 -13.76 -79.33
N GLY A 5 -21.73 -14.45 -79.12
CA GLY A 5 -21.12 -14.57 -77.80
C GLY A 5 -19.78 -13.86 -77.83
N ASP A 6 -19.75 -12.61 -77.38
CA ASP A 6 -18.54 -11.81 -77.16
C ASP A 6 -17.81 -12.38 -75.93
N GLY A 7 -17.15 -13.51 -76.13
CA GLY A 7 -16.31 -14.12 -75.11
C GLY A 7 -14.97 -13.39 -75.09
N LEU A 8 -14.68 -12.71 -73.99
CA LEU A 8 -13.32 -12.27 -73.66
C LEU A 8 -12.41 -13.51 -73.71
N ASN A 9 -11.71 -13.73 -74.83
CA ASN A 9 -10.74 -14.80 -74.96
C ASN A 9 -9.53 -14.45 -74.10
N VAL A 10 -9.49 -14.99 -72.88
CA VAL A 10 -8.26 -15.05 -72.11
C VAL A 10 -7.35 -16.05 -72.83
N VAL A 11 -6.33 -15.55 -73.52
CA VAL A 11 -5.38 -16.40 -74.21
C VAL A 11 -4.57 -17.12 -73.12
N VAL A 12 -4.72 -18.45 -73.04
CA VAL A 12 -4.12 -19.30 -72.00
C VAL A 12 -2.60 -19.15 -71.91
N SER A 13 -1.95 -18.65 -72.97
CA SER A 13 -0.51 -18.32 -72.96
C SER A 13 -0.11 -17.31 -71.88
N ASP A 14 -1.03 -16.45 -71.43
CA ASP A 14 -0.76 -15.46 -70.37
C ASP A 14 -0.70 -16.11 -68.97
N LEU A 15 -1.08 -17.39 -68.85
CA LEU A 15 -1.05 -18.17 -67.60
C LEU A 15 0.06 -19.23 -67.57
N VAL A 16 0.83 -19.39 -68.65
CA VAL A 16 1.94 -20.37 -68.73
C VAL A 16 3.27 -19.70 -68.41
N GLY A 17 3.40 -19.20 -67.18
CA GLY A 17 4.70 -18.96 -66.55
C GLY A 17 5.09 -20.17 -65.69
N ASP A 18 6.38 -20.50 -65.58
CA ASP A 18 6.90 -21.61 -64.78
C ASP A 18 6.33 -21.58 -63.35
N GLY A 19 5.30 -22.41 -63.07
CA GLY A 19 4.79 -22.62 -61.71
C GLY A 19 3.29 -22.74 -61.51
N LEU A 20 2.44 -22.49 -62.52
CA LEU A 20 0.98 -22.64 -62.38
C LEU A 20 0.46 -23.85 -63.15
N THR A 21 0.25 -24.98 -62.46
CA THR A 21 -0.47 -26.14 -63.02
C THR A 21 -1.90 -26.16 -62.51
N HIS A 22 -2.87 -26.30 -63.43
CA HIS A 22 -4.29 -26.44 -63.12
C HIS A 22 -4.63 -27.92 -62.93
N ASP A 23 -4.86 -28.36 -61.69
CA ASP A 23 -5.31 -29.74 -61.37
C ASP A 23 -6.84 -29.91 -61.47
N GLY A 24 -7.55 -28.90 -61.99
CA GLY A 24 -9.01 -28.89 -62.09
C GLY A 24 -9.72 -28.59 -60.78
N GLU A 25 -8.97 -28.38 -59.70
CA GLU A 25 -9.44 -27.74 -58.48
C GLU A 25 -8.89 -26.31 -58.48
N ASN A 26 -9.61 -25.36 -57.90
CA ASN A 26 -9.17 -23.95 -57.82
C ASN A 26 -8.09 -23.79 -56.74
N ASN A 27 -7.08 -24.68 -56.75
CA ASN A 27 -6.04 -24.76 -55.73
C ASN A 27 -4.83 -23.93 -56.17
N LEU A 28 -4.36 -23.09 -55.25
CA LEU A 28 -3.14 -22.31 -55.43
C LEU A 28 -1.93 -23.21 -55.13
N ALA A 29 -1.22 -23.67 -56.16
CA ALA A 29 -0.03 -24.49 -55.99
C ALA A 29 1.15 -23.64 -55.48
N VAL A 30 1.73 -24.02 -54.34
CA VAL A 30 2.91 -23.37 -53.75
C VAL A 30 4.16 -24.19 -54.08
N ALA A 31 5.11 -23.60 -54.80
CA ALA A 31 6.38 -24.27 -55.11
C ALA A 31 7.21 -24.44 -53.83
N THR A 32 7.66 -25.67 -53.56
CA THR A 32 8.41 -26.02 -52.33
C THR A 32 9.77 -25.33 -52.20
N ALA A 33 10.30 -24.77 -53.29
CA ALA A 33 11.61 -24.11 -53.33
C ALA A 33 11.55 -22.58 -53.12
N THR A 34 10.45 -21.92 -53.50
CA THR A 34 10.34 -20.44 -53.49
C THR A 34 9.18 -19.93 -52.66
N GLY A 35 8.30 -20.81 -52.18
CA GLY A 35 7.05 -20.41 -51.53
C GLY A 35 6.11 -19.68 -52.50
N LEU A 36 5.12 -19.02 -51.93
CA LEU A 36 4.14 -18.18 -52.64
C LEU A 36 4.42 -16.72 -52.27
N GLU A 37 4.96 -15.95 -53.21
CA GLU A 37 5.19 -14.51 -53.01
C GLU A 37 3.95 -13.72 -53.49
N ILE A 38 3.11 -13.28 -52.55
CA ILE A 38 2.01 -12.36 -52.85
C ILE A 38 2.56 -10.94 -52.79
N VAL A 39 2.66 -10.28 -53.95
CA VAL A 39 3.11 -8.90 -54.04
C VAL A 39 2.13 -7.99 -53.29
N LYS A 40 2.68 -7.07 -52.47
CA LYS A 40 1.91 -6.12 -51.66
C LYS A 40 0.86 -5.39 -52.51
N GLY A 41 -0.41 -5.49 -52.10
CA GLY A 41 -1.53 -4.78 -52.72
C GLY A 41 -2.29 -5.55 -53.80
N MET A 42 -1.91 -6.79 -54.13
CA MET A 42 -2.65 -7.62 -55.10
C MET A 42 -3.85 -8.37 -54.52
N VAL A 43 -3.91 -8.55 -53.20
CA VAL A 43 -5.08 -9.11 -52.51
C VAL A 43 -5.76 -8.00 -51.71
N GLN A 44 -6.84 -7.45 -52.26
CA GLN A 44 -7.76 -6.61 -51.50
C GLN A 44 -8.80 -7.51 -50.81
N LEU A 45 -8.81 -7.51 -49.48
CA LEU A 45 -9.91 -8.10 -48.73
C LEU A 45 -11.14 -7.23 -48.98
N THR A 46 -12.24 -7.82 -49.44
CA THR A 46 -13.46 -7.09 -49.79
C THR A 46 -14.22 -6.58 -48.57
N GLU A 47 -13.93 -7.10 -47.36
CA GLU A 47 -14.41 -6.58 -46.08
C GLU A 47 -13.32 -6.74 -45.00
N GLU A 48 -13.24 -5.76 -44.10
CA GLU A 48 -12.33 -5.75 -42.95
C GLU A 48 -12.77 -6.81 -41.92
N TYR A 49 -11.93 -7.82 -41.66
CA TYR A 49 -12.17 -8.76 -40.57
C TYR A 49 -11.92 -8.03 -39.24
N SER A 50 -12.93 -7.98 -38.38
CA SER A 50 -12.94 -7.21 -37.12
C SER A 50 -12.05 -7.79 -36.00
N SER A 51 -11.06 -8.62 -36.34
CA SER A 51 -10.05 -9.10 -35.41
C SER A 51 -8.76 -9.54 -36.11
N GLY A 52 -7.64 -8.92 -35.72
CA GLY A 52 -6.31 -9.47 -35.91
C GLY A 52 -5.72 -9.22 -37.29
N SER A 53 -5.08 -8.07 -37.48
CA SER A 53 -4.34 -7.76 -38.69
C SER A 53 -3.07 -8.60 -38.76
N ALA A 54 -3.12 -9.70 -39.52
CA ALA A 54 -1.93 -10.36 -40.04
C ALA A 54 -1.33 -9.55 -41.21
N TYR A 55 -0.84 -8.34 -40.95
CA TYR A 55 -0.01 -7.57 -41.90
C TYR A 55 0.97 -6.64 -41.17
N ASP A 56 1.82 -7.21 -40.33
CA ASP A 56 3.17 -6.67 -40.11
C ASP A 56 4.16 -7.80 -39.83
N ASP A 57 4.81 -8.31 -40.87
CA ASP A 57 5.89 -9.30 -40.78
C ASP A 57 7.21 -8.68 -40.28
N ARG A 58 7.12 -7.56 -39.54
CA ARG A 58 8.15 -7.05 -38.64
C ARG A 58 7.58 -6.78 -37.24
N PHE A 59 7.51 -7.86 -36.46
CA PHE A 59 7.69 -7.84 -35.00
C PHE A 59 6.56 -7.27 -34.12
N VAL A 60 5.28 -7.44 -34.45
CA VAL A 60 4.31 -7.59 -33.36
C VAL A 60 4.15 -9.05 -33.03
N ASN A 61 4.83 -9.36 -31.95
CA ASN A 61 4.60 -10.51 -31.13
C ASN A 61 3.12 -10.61 -30.73
N GLU A 62 2.24 -11.12 -31.58
CA GLU A 62 0.81 -11.37 -31.28
C GLU A 62 0.60 -12.56 -30.31
N GLY A 63 1.61 -12.91 -29.51
CA GLY A 63 1.52 -14.06 -28.61
C GLY A 63 2.84 -14.67 -28.16
N GLY A 64 4.01 -14.16 -28.55
CA GLY A 64 5.24 -14.57 -27.88
C GLY A 64 5.19 -14.16 -26.42
N PRO A 65 5.98 -14.84 -25.59
CA PRO A 65 5.73 -14.95 -24.17
C PRO A 65 5.48 -13.56 -23.62
N SER A 66 4.27 -13.32 -23.07
CA SER A 66 4.06 -12.15 -22.22
C SER A 66 5.31 -12.07 -21.35
N THR A 67 6.02 -10.93 -21.38
CA THR A 67 7.35 -10.80 -20.77
C THR A 67 7.33 -11.21 -19.29
N VAL A 68 6.14 -11.16 -18.70
CA VAL A 68 5.80 -11.75 -17.41
C VAL A 68 5.34 -13.21 -17.60
N PRO A 69 6.05 -14.21 -17.05
CA PRO A 69 5.62 -15.61 -17.13
C PRO A 69 4.31 -15.86 -16.35
N VAL A 70 3.62 -16.97 -16.62
CA VAL A 70 2.48 -17.41 -15.78
C VAL A 70 2.94 -17.56 -14.33
N GLY A 71 2.15 -17.05 -13.39
CA GLY A 71 2.51 -16.89 -11.97
C GLY A 71 3.25 -15.59 -11.66
N GLY A 72 3.69 -14.84 -12.67
CA GLY A 72 4.29 -13.53 -12.49
C GLY A 72 3.27 -12.49 -12.02
N ILE A 73 3.71 -11.63 -11.10
CA ILE A 73 2.87 -10.61 -10.45
C ILE A 73 3.40 -9.23 -10.81
N ILE A 74 2.50 -8.33 -11.19
CA ILE A 74 2.82 -6.92 -11.46
C ILE A 74 1.92 -6.00 -10.64
N MET A 75 2.38 -4.76 -10.45
CA MET A 75 1.51 -3.67 -10.01
C MET A 75 0.64 -3.20 -11.16
N TRP A 76 -0.61 -2.86 -10.87
CA TRP A 76 -1.65 -2.50 -11.84
C TRP A 76 -2.45 -1.29 -11.37
N SER A 77 -2.57 -0.29 -12.25
CA SER A 77 -3.32 0.95 -12.00
C SER A 77 -4.66 1.02 -12.75
N GLY A 78 -4.99 0.02 -13.56
CA GLY A 78 -6.22 0.00 -14.36
C GLY A 78 -7.45 -0.38 -13.55
N ALA A 79 -8.62 0.07 -14.02
CA ALA A 79 -9.90 -0.19 -13.35
C ALA A 79 -10.40 -1.64 -13.51
N SER A 80 -10.06 -2.30 -14.62
CA SER A 80 -10.40 -3.70 -14.90
C SER A 80 -9.13 -4.55 -15.03
N VAL A 81 -9.24 -5.82 -14.65
CA VAL A 81 -8.15 -6.80 -14.80
C VAL A 81 -8.14 -7.28 -16.25
N PRO A 82 -6.99 -7.27 -16.95
CA PRO A 82 -6.91 -7.77 -18.32
C PRO A 82 -7.21 -9.27 -18.42
N GLU A 83 -7.58 -9.72 -19.62
CA GLU A 83 -7.72 -11.15 -19.91
C GLU A 83 -6.41 -11.90 -19.61
N ASN A 84 -6.52 -13.15 -19.13
CA ASN A 84 -5.39 -14.00 -18.71
C ASN A 84 -4.67 -13.53 -17.42
N TRP A 85 -5.20 -12.52 -16.73
CA TRP A 85 -4.75 -12.07 -15.42
C TRP A 85 -5.84 -12.24 -14.35
N ALA A 86 -5.43 -12.28 -13.09
CA ALA A 86 -6.32 -12.33 -11.95
C ALA A 86 -5.82 -11.40 -10.82
N LEU A 87 -6.73 -10.85 -10.02
CA LEU A 87 -6.35 -10.10 -8.82
C LEU A 87 -5.65 -11.00 -7.81
N CYS A 88 -4.60 -10.49 -7.18
CA CYS A 88 -3.95 -11.12 -6.03
C CYS A 88 -4.78 -10.89 -4.76
N ASN A 89 -5.92 -11.58 -4.65
CA ASN A 89 -6.90 -11.46 -3.56
C ASN A 89 -7.21 -12.78 -2.84
N GLY A 90 -6.42 -13.84 -3.08
CA GLY A 90 -6.63 -15.15 -2.46
C GLY A 90 -7.72 -16.01 -3.11
N GLN A 91 -8.37 -15.52 -4.18
CA GLN A 91 -9.41 -16.27 -4.88
C GLN A 91 -8.82 -17.14 -6.00
N THR A 92 -9.55 -18.18 -6.37
CA THR A 92 -9.21 -19.02 -7.52
C THR A 92 -9.79 -18.43 -8.79
N ALA A 93 -8.94 -18.19 -9.78
CA ALA A 93 -9.33 -17.78 -11.12
C ALA A 93 -8.69 -18.74 -12.13
N TYR A 94 -9.49 -19.22 -13.09
CA TYR A 94 -9.01 -20.13 -14.13
C TYR A 94 -8.30 -21.41 -13.63
N GLY A 95 -8.65 -21.88 -12.42
CA GLY A 95 -8.05 -23.05 -11.78
C GLY A 95 -6.77 -22.77 -10.99
N VAL A 96 -6.32 -21.51 -10.92
CA VAL A 96 -5.14 -21.08 -10.17
C VAL A 96 -5.56 -20.18 -9.01
N THR A 97 -5.12 -20.51 -7.79
CA THR A 97 -5.33 -19.66 -6.61
C THR A 97 -4.24 -18.59 -6.56
N THR A 98 -4.63 -17.31 -6.56
CA THR A 98 -3.69 -16.18 -6.42
C THR A 98 -3.32 -15.97 -4.95
N PRO A 99 -2.15 -15.41 -4.62
CA PRO A 99 -1.86 -14.95 -3.26
C PRO A 99 -2.77 -13.77 -2.88
N ASP A 100 -3.06 -13.57 -1.60
CA ASP A 100 -3.76 -12.37 -1.12
C ASP A 100 -2.76 -11.27 -0.73
N LEU A 101 -2.56 -10.31 -1.63
CA LEU A 101 -1.61 -9.20 -1.47
C LEU A 101 -2.30 -7.86 -1.11
N ARG A 102 -3.61 -7.88 -0.85
CA ARG A 102 -4.34 -6.66 -0.46
C ARG A 102 -3.84 -6.14 0.88
N ASN A 103 -3.58 -4.83 0.96
CA ASN A 103 -3.08 -4.16 2.16
C ASN A 103 -1.74 -4.73 2.67
N ARG A 104 -0.88 -5.20 1.77
CA ARG A 104 0.44 -5.74 2.12
C ARG A 104 1.57 -4.97 1.43
N PHE A 105 2.65 -4.78 2.16
CA PHE A 105 3.94 -4.41 1.57
C PHE A 105 4.68 -5.69 1.16
N VAL A 106 5.27 -5.70 -0.04
CA VAL A 106 5.99 -6.87 -0.55
C VAL A 106 7.42 -6.88 0.00
N LEU A 107 7.74 -7.93 0.74
CA LEU A 107 9.09 -8.21 1.27
C LEU A 107 9.74 -9.32 0.44
N ALA A 108 11.01 -9.14 0.06
CA ALA A 108 11.75 -10.15 -0.68
C ALA A 108 11.93 -11.43 0.15
N ALA A 109 11.56 -12.56 -0.43
CA ALA A 109 11.74 -13.89 0.16
C ALA A 109 13.11 -14.49 -0.22
N GLY A 110 13.49 -15.60 0.44
CA GLY A 110 14.69 -16.39 0.11
C GLY A 110 15.81 -16.36 1.16
N GLY A 111 15.58 -15.68 2.29
CA GLY A 111 16.44 -15.71 3.47
C GLY A 111 15.63 -16.06 4.72
N SER A 112 15.52 -15.12 5.66
CA SER A 112 14.70 -15.25 6.87
C SER A 112 13.20 -15.41 6.62
N TYR A 113 12.74 -15.12 5.39
CA TYR A 113 11.34 -15.16 5.00
C TYR A 113 11.14 -16.16 3.86
N SER A 114 10.23 -17.11 4.06
CA SER A 114 9.80 -18.04 3.02
C SER A 114 8.82 -17.37 2.06
N ILE A 115 8.68 -17.92 0.86
CA ILE A 115 7.65 -17.46 -0.09
C ILE A 115 6.28 -17.60 0.58
N GLY A 116 5.48 -16.54 0.54
CA GLY A 116 4.15 -16.50 1.16
C GLY A 116 4.13 -16.21 2.66
N SER A 117 5.29 -16.02 3.32
CA SER A 117 5.32 -15.53 4.70
C SER A 117 4.64 -14.16 4.79
N THR A 118 3.87 -13.95 5.86
CA THR A 118 3.18 -12.68 6.14
C THR A 118 3.48 -12.21 7.55
N GLY A 119 3.40 -10.90 7.77
CA GLY A 119 3.67 -10.28 9.08
C GLY A 119 3.56 -8.76 9.00
N GLY A 120 4.04 -8.09 10.05
CA GLY A 120 3.96 -6.63 10.20
C GLY A 120 2.61 -6.15 10.75
N ALA A 121 2.53 -4.85 11.02
CA ALA A 121 1.33 -4.20 11.53
C ALA A 121 1.19 -2.80 10.91
N SER A 122 -0.04 -2.45 10.50
CA SER A 122 -0.37 -1.12 9.98
C SER A 122 -0.43 -0.06 11.08
N THR A 123 -0.74 -0.48 12.32
CA THR A 123 -0.67 0.34 13.52
C THR A 123 0.05 -0.42 14.64
N HIS A 124 0.72 0.30 15.53
CA HIS A 124 1.42 -0.28 16.68
C HIS A 124 1.11 0.45 17.97
N THR A 125 0.80 -0.29 19.03
CA THR A 125 0.69 0.25 20.39
C THR A 125 1.98 -0.08 21.12
N LEU A 126 2.67 0.95 21.61
CA LEU A 126 3.89 0.76 22.38
C LEU A 126 3.63 -0.07 23.65
N THR A 127 4.49 -1.04 23.88
CA THR A 127 4.52 -1.85 25.10
C THR A 127 5.47 -1.24 26.13
N ILE A 128 5.38 -1.70 27.38
CA ILE A 128 6.30 -1.27 28.44
C ILE A 128 7.75 -1.63 28.10
N ASP A 129 7.98 -2.79 27.48
CA ASP A 129 9.32 -3.25 27.10
C ASP A 129 9.94 -2.43 25.96
N GLU A 130 9.12 -1.68 25.21
CA GLU A 130 9.54 -0.76 24.15
C GLU A 130 9.79 0.67 24.66
N MET A 131 9.53 0.94 25.95
CA MET A 131 9.85 2.23 26.56
C MET A 131 11.27 2.22 27.13
N PRO A 132 12.09 3.24 26.85
CA PRO A 132 13.37 3.42 27.53
C PRO A 132 13.19 3.49 29.05
N SER A 133 14.18 2.97 29.79
CA SER A 133 14.25 3.12 31.24
C SER A 133 14.23 4.61 31.61
N HIS A 134 13.31 5.00 32.49
CA HIS A 134 13.16 6.37 32.97
C HIS A 134 12.67 6.35 34.43
N ASN A 135 12.81 7.47 35.13
CA ASN A 135 12.30 7.63 36.49
C ASN A 135 11.62 8.99 36.68
N HIS A 136 10.81 9.08 37.73
CA HIS A 136 10.16 10.31 38.15
C HIS A 136 10.40 10.50 39.64
N GLY A 137 11.46 11.22 39.99
CA GLY A 137 11.77 11.52 41.39
C GLY A 137 10.88 12.62 41.96
N VAL A 138 10.39 12.43 43.18
CA VAL A 138 9.81 13.50 44.00
C VAL A 138 10.63 13.61 45.28
N THR A 139 10.96 14.83 45.69
CA THR A 139 11.57 15.12 46.99
C THR A 139 10.69 16.14 47.70
N ASP A 140 10.08 15.73 48.81
CA ASP A 140 9.22 16.57 49.66
C ASP A 140 9.73 16.47 51.11
N PRO A 141 10.80 17.21 51.47
CA PRO A 141 11.49 17.04 52.75
C PRO A 141 10.72 17.60 53.96
N GLY A 142 9.53 18.15 53.72
CA GLY A 142 8.75 18.91 54.69
C GLY A 142 9.35 20.28 55.00
N HIS A 143 8.49 21.19 55.48
CA HIS A 143 8.92 22.52 55.92
C HIS A 143 8.04 23.03 57.07
N THR A 144 8.51 24.10 57.71
CA THR A 144 7.87 24.76 58.84
C THR A 144 7.47 26.19 58.51
N HIS A 145 6.47 26.73 59.19
CA HIS A 145 6.10 28.15 59.11
C HIS A 145 6.37 28.87 60.43
N ALA A 146 6.85 30.10 60.34
CA ALA A 146 6.92 31.00 61.49
C ALA A 146 5.54 31.62 61.75
N TYR A 147 5.13 31.72 63.01
CA TYR A 147 3.91 32.39 63.39
C TYR A 147 4.09 33.19 64.67
N THR A 148 3.25 34.23 64.82
CA THR A 148 3.15 35.05 66.02
C THR A 148 1.76 34.90 66.60
N SER A 149 1.64 34.46 67.84
CA SER A 149 0.34 34.47 68.54
C SER A 149 0.31 35.59 69.58
N PRO A 150 -0.82 36.30 69.73
CA PRO A 150 -0.99 37.21 70.86
C PRO A 150 -0.87 36.41 72.16
N LEU A 151 -0.18 36.98 73.15
CA LEU A 151 -0.19 36.44 74.50
C LEU A 151 -1.59 36.63 75.09
N ILE A 152 -2.41 35.59 75.12
CA ILE A 152 -3.72 35.60 75.80
C ILE A 152 -3.56 34.82 77.11
N GLY A 153 -3.35 35.56 78.19
CA GLY A 153 -3.24 35.02 79.55
C GLY A 153 -2.96 36.15 80.54
N ASP A 154 -3.59 36.09 81.70
CA ASP A 154 -3.26 36.94 82.86
C ASP A 154 -1.91 36.48 83.41
N TYR A 155 -0.83 37.12 82.97
CA TYR A 155 0.51 36.84 83.48
C TYR A 155 0.70 37.66 84.77
N PRO A 156 1.03 37.03 85.91
CA PRO A 156 1.29 37.76 87.14
C PRO A 156 2.51 38.66 86.94
N GLY A 157 2.27 39.98 86.91
CA GLY A 157 3.31 41.00 86.70
C GLY A 157 3.13 41.88 85.46
N LEU A 158 2.01 41.80 84.74
CA LEU A 158 1.66 42.83 83.74
C LEU A 158 1.14 44.08 84.46
N ASP A 159 1.60 45.26 84.01
CA ASP A 159 1.06 46.52 84.49
C ASP A 159 -0.42 46.61 84.10
N HIS A 160 -1.28 46.93 85.06
CA HIS A 160 -2.69 47.27 84.81
C HIS A 160 -2.80 48.80 84.70
N ASP A 161 -3.70 49.26 83.83
CA ASP A 161 -4.06 50.68 83.80
C ASP A 161 -4.79 51.08 85.09
N GLU A 162 -5.03 52.38 85.25
CA GLU A 162 -5.71 52.96 86.41
C GLU A 162 -7.13 52.43 86.65
N ASN A 163 -7.71 51.71 85.67
CA ASN A 163 -9.01 51.06 85.75
C ASN A 163 -8.92 49.54 85.99
N GLY A 164 -7.72 48.99 86.19
CA GLY A 164 -7.48 47.57 86.42
C GLY A 164 -7.52 46.72 85.15
N SER A 165 -7.60 47.32 83.95
CA SER A 165 -7.46 46.58 82.70
C SER A 165 -5.98 46.33 82.42
N ALA A 166 -5.63 45.12 82.00
CA ALA A 166 -4.26 44.82 81.59
C ALA A 166 -3.84 45.79 80.46
N VAL A 167 -2.70 46.47 80.62
CA VAL A 167 -2.14 47.32 79.56
C VAL A 167 -1.76 46.41 78.39
N GLU A 168 -2.40 46.60 77.23
CA GLU A 168 -2.15 45.80 76.02
C GLU A 168 -0.75 46.12 75.46
N TYR A 169 0.28 45.45 75.98
CA TYR A 169 1.57 45.39 75.32
C TYR A 169 1.49 44.37 74.17
N PRO A 170 1.89 44.71 72.93
CA PRO A 170 1.92 43.77 71.81
C PRO A 170 3.10 42.79 71.95
N TYR A 171 3.19 42.09 73.08
CA TYR A 171 4.08 40.95 73.23
C TYR A 171 3.49 39.80 72.40
N HIS A 172 4.23 39.44 71.34
CA HIS A 172 3.92 38.31 70.50
C HIS A 172 4.81 37.14 70.92
N ASN A 173 4.23 35.94 71.07
CA ASN A 173 5.02 34.73 71.19
C ASN A 173 5.45 34.27 69.79
N TRP A 174 6.75 34.04 69.61
CA TRP A 174 7.32 33.58 68.34
C TRP A 174 7.41 32.06 68.36
N GLY A 175 6.65 31.41 67.47
CA GLY A 175 6.62 29.97 67.33
C GLY A 175 7.00 29.52 65.93
N THR A 176 7.37 28.26 65.81
CA THR A 176 7.55 27.57 64.52
C THR A 176 6.66 26.34 64.53
N THR A 177 5.92 26.12 63.45
CA THR A 177 5.08 24.91 63.33
C THR A 177 5.95 23.66 63.28
N SER A 178 5.36 22.50 63.57
CA SER A 178 5.99 21.22 63.23
C SER A 178 6.25 21.14 61.72
N SER A 179 7.30 20.42 61.33
CA SER A 179 7.57 20.17 59.91
C SER A 179 6.51 19.26 59.33
N SER A 180 5.98 19.62 58.17
CA SER A 180 5.05 18.78 57.41
C SER A 180 5.43 18.76 55.94
N THR A 181 5.25 17.60 55.32
CA THR A 181 5.28 17.43 53.87
C THR A 181 4.06 18.10 53.23
N THR A 182 4.19 18.44 51.96
CA THR A 182 3.12 19.07 51.16
C THR A 182 2.27 18.04 50.40
N GLY A 183 2.73 16.80 50.29
CA GLY A 183 2.01 15.73 49.60
C GLY A 183 2.15 15.79 48.08
N ILE A 184 3.29 16.29 47.58
CA ILE A 184 3.56 16.37 46.14
C ILE A 184 3.51 14.95 45.54
N SER A 185 2.76 14.80 44.45
CA SER A 185 2.61 13.53 43.73
C SER A 185 2.82 13.73 42.23
N ILE A 186 3.18 12.65 41.54
CA ILE A 186 3.29 12.61 40.07
C ILE A 186 2.27 11.62 39.54
N GLN A 187 1.57 12.01 38.49
CA GLN A 187 0.61 11.15 37.80
C GLN A 187 1.25 10.52 36.57
N SER A 188 0.85 9.28 36.26
CA SER A 188 1.23 8.64 35.01
C SER A 188 0.64 9.38 33.81
N ARG A 189 1.37 9.40 32.69
CA ARG A 189 0.91 10.00 31.43
C ARG A 189 1.16 9.06 30.25
N GLY A 190 0.28 9.15 29.27
CA GLY A 190 0.20 8.25 28.12
C GLY A 190 -1.19 7.65 28.03
N GLY A 191 -1.69 7.41 26.82
CA GLY A 191 -3.03 6.86 26.61
C GLY A 191 -3.04 5.50 25.90
N GLY A 192 -1.86 4.93 25.60
CA GLY A 192 -1.74 3.62 24.96
C GLY A 192 -2.39 3.53 23.57
N GLN A 193 -2.63 4.66 22.90
CA GLN A 193 -3.21 4.65 21.57
C GLN A 193 -2.20 4.14 20.55
N ALA A 194 -2.67 3.28 19.64
CA ALA A 194 -1.87 2.83 18.53
C ALA A 194 -1.54 4.01 17.60
N HIS A 195 -0.31 4.04 17.07
CA HIS A 195 0.09 5.00 16.05
C HIS A 195 0.18 4.31 14.68
N ASN A 196 -0.02 5.09 13.61
CA ASN A 196 0.17 4.61 12.24
C ASN A 196 1.65 4.22 12.04
N ASN A 197 1.87 3.01 11.57
CA ASN A 197 3.19 2.46 11.24
C ASN A 197 3.40 2.33 9.72
N MET A 198 2.45 2.81 8.91
CA MET A 198 2.59 2.81 7.46
C MET A 198 3.33 4.08 6.99
N PRO A 199 4.38 3.94 6.16
CA PRO A 199 4.93 5.06 5.41
C PRO A 199 3.86 5.70 4.51
N PRO A 200 4.04 6.95 4.05
CA PRO A 200 3.22 7.50 2.97
C PRO A 200 3.18 6.54 1.77
N TYR A 201 1.99 6.25 1.25
CA TYR A 201 1.81 5.26 0.19
C TYR A 201 0.89 5.74 -0.94
N TYR A 202 1.06 5.14 -2.11
CA TYR A 202 0.16 5.24 -3.25
C TYR A 202 -0.34 3.83 -3.57
N ALA A 203 -1.66 3.64 -3.63
CA ALA A 203 -2.25 2.32 -3.77
C ALA A 203 -2.38 1.91 -5.24
N LEU A 204 -1.78 0.77 -5.58
CA LEU A 204 -1.98 0.04 -6.83
C LEU A 204 -2.49 -1.38 -6.50
N ALA A 205 -3.21 -1.99 -7.45
CA ALA A 205 -3.56 -3.39 -7.34
C ALA A 205 -2.35 -4.27 -7.66
N PHE A 206 -2.34 -5.49 -7.12
CA PHE A 206 -1.49 -6.55 -7.63
C PHE A 206 -2.33 -7.51 -8.47
N ILE A 207 -1.86 -7.81 -9.68
CA ILE A 207 -2.46 -8.83 -10.55
C ILE A 207 -1.41 -9.88 -10.90
N MET A 208 -1.86 -11.12 -11.06
CA MET A 208 -1.04 -12.28 -11.41
C MET A 208 -1.45 -12.80 -12.77
N ARG A 209 -0.47 -13.09 -13.63
CA ARG A 209 -0.72 -13.76 -14.90
C ARG A 209 -1.09 -15.21 -14.62
N VAL A 210 -2.22 -15.66 -15.12
CA VAL A 210 -2.78 -17.00 -14.86
C VAL A 210 -2.87 -17.86 -16.13
N ARG A 211 -2.74 -17.27 -17.32
CA ARG A 211 -2.65 -17.95 -18.62
C ARG A 211 -1.68 -17.24 -19.57
#